data_AF-A0A645F838-F1
#
_entry.id   AF-A0A645F838-F1
#
_cell.length_a   1.000
_cell.length_b   1.000
_cell.length_c   1.000
_cell.angle_alpha   90.00
_cell.angle_beta   90.00
_cell.angle_gamma   90.00
#
_symmetry.space_group_name_H-M   'P 1'
#
loop_
_entity.id
_entity.type
_entity.pdbx_description
1 polymer ?
#
loop_
_entity_poly.entity_id
_entity_poly.type
_entity_poly.pdbx_seq_one_letter_code
_entity_poly.pdbx_strand_id
1 'polypeptide(L)'
;MRIQKQLTQEELAQVLKIQRGTLANWEIGRTEPDLATISHLADYFNVSVDYLLGRSDDPGNFTGKYITPDDLDISDEDKAELKKYMEYAVAIDEAKAAKMTPEDVKYLIEFAKNIKKNELKKL
;
A
#
# COMPACT_ATOMS: atom_id res chain seq x y z
N MET A 1 -4.20 2.82 16.54
CA MET A 1 -3.61 3.82 15.62
C MET A 1 -2.77 4.90 16.31
N ARG A 2 -3.31 5.90 17.06
CA ARG A 2 -2.43 6.92 17.69
C ARG A 2 -1.40 6.35 18.67
N ILE A 3 -1.79 5.32 19.45
CA ILE A 3 -0.92 4.65 20.42
C ILE A 3 0.26 3.95 19.70
N GLN A 4 0.02 3.39 18.51
CA GLN A 4 1.06 2.73 17.72
C GLN A 4 2.09 3.73 17.18
N LYS A 5 1.70 4.97 16.90
CA LYS A 5 2.61 6.07 16.54
C LYS A 5 3.09 6.90 17.74
N GLN A 6 2.78 6.48 18.97
CA GLN A 6 3.13 7.18 20.22
C GLN A 6 2.67 8.65 20.28
N LEU A 7 1.56 8.98 19.62
CA LEU A 7 1.03 10.34 19.58
C LEU A 7 0.07 10.60 20.74
N THR A 8 0.20 11.76 21.36
CA THR A 8 -0.82 12.36 22.22
C THR A 8 -2.03 12.82 21.39
N GLN A 9 -3.16 13.04 22.06
CA GLN A 9 -4.33 13.63 21.40
C GLN A 9 -4.03 15.05 20.87
N GLU A 10 -3.18 15.80 21.57
CA GLU A 10 -2.80 17.15 21.16
C GLU A 10 -1.99 17.13 19.86
N GLU A 11 -0.99 16.25 19.78
CA GLU A 11 -0.16 16.11 18.57
C GLU A 11 -0.96 15.64 17.36
N LEU A 12 -1.84 14.65 17.53
CA LEU A 12 -2.69 14.19 16.42
C LEU A 12 -3.71 15.27 16.00
N ALA A 13 -4.27 16.03 16.95
CA ALA A 13 -5.17 17.12 16.63
C ALA A 13 -4.45 18.24 15.83
N GLN A 14 -3.19 18.53 16.16
CA GLN A 14 -2.36 19.48 15.40
C GLN A 14 -2.08 18.99 13.97
N VAL A 15 -1.75 17.72 13.79
CA VAL A 15 -1.57 17.09 12.46
C VAL A 15 -2.83 17.25 11.62
N LEU A 16 -3.99 16.98 12.20
CA LEU A 16 -5.29 17.04 11.53
C LEU A 16 -5.86 18.46 11.43
N LYS A 17 -5.19 19.45 12.03
CA LYS A 17 -5.64 20.86 12.11
C LYS A 17 -7.04 21.01 12.72
N ILE A 18 -7.32 20.21 13.74
CA ILE A 18 -8.58 20.24 14.50
C ILE A 18 -8.31 20.59 15.96
N GLN A 19 -9.37 20.86 16.72
CA GLN A 19 -9.26 21.01 18.17
C GLN A 19 -9.08 19.64 18.83
N ARG A 20 -8.26 19.57 19.88
CA ARG A 20 -8.11 18.35 20.71
C ARG A 20 -9.44 17.81 21.20
N GLY A 21 -10.37 18.69 21.57
CA GLY A 21 -11.72 18.31 22.01
C GLY A 21 -12.52 17.59 20.92
N THR A 22 -12.35 17.98 19.65
CA THR A 22 -12.96 17.31 18.49
C THR A 22 -12.44 15.88 18.37
N LEU A 23 -11.11 15.71 18.42
CA LEU A 23 -10.50 14.37 18.39
C LEU A 23 -10.96 13.51 19.58
N ALA A 24 -11.01 14.09 20.78
CA ALA A 24 -11.47 13.38 21.97
C ALA A 24 -12.93 12.92 21.83
N ASN A 25 -13.80 13.75 21.23
CA ASN A 25 -15.19 13.37 20.95
C ASN A 25 -15.29 12.24 19.92
N TRP A 26 -14.42 12.19 18.92
CA TRP A 26 -14.34 11.07 17.98
C TRP A 26 -13.91 9.78 18.67
N GLU A 27 -12.87 9.82 19.50
CA GLU A 27 -12.35 8.64 20.20
C GLU A 27 -13.37 7.98 21.14
N ILE A 28 -14.33 8.76 21.66
CA ILE A 28 -15.40 8.27 22.54
C ILE A 28 -16.76 8.11 21.82
N GLY A 29 -16.81 8.33 20.49
CA GLY A 29 -18.02 8.16 19.69
C GLY A 29 -19.12 9.21 19.90
N ARG A 30 -18.81 10.41 20.41
CA ARG A 30 -19.79 11.49 20.56
C ARG A 30 -20.12 12.20 19.25
N THR A 31 -19.13 12.33 18.39
CA THR A 31 -19.26 12.91 17.05
C THR A 31 -18.45 12.06 16.09
N GLU A 32 -18.68 12.21 14.79
CA GLU A 32 -17.94 11.50 13.75
C GLU A 32 -17.11 12.50 12.91
N PRO A 33 -15.93 12.08 12.42
CA PRO A 33 -15.19 12.84 11.41
C PRO A 33 -15.94 12.84 10.07
N ASP A 34 -15.74 13.87 9.25
CA ASP A 34 -16.26 13.89 7.89
C ASP A 34 -15.44 12.97 6.95
N LEU A 35 -15.95 12.74 5.74
CA LEU A 35 -15.31 11.86 4.75
C LEU A 35 -13.88 12.32 4.41
N ALA A 36 -13.65 13.63 4.30
CA ALA A 36 -12.34 14.18 3.99
C ALA A 36 -11.33 13.91 5.11
N THR A 37 -11.76 14.05 6.36
CA THR A 37 -10.96 13.75 7.55
C THR A 37 -10.67 12.26 7.65
N ILE A 38 -11.64 11.39 7.38
CA ILE A 38 -11.45 9.94 7.36
C ILE A 38 -10.40 9.56 6.32
N SER A 39 -10.46 10.15 5.11
CA SER A 39 -9.45 9.95 4.08
C SER A 39 -8.05 10.40 4.54
N HIS A 40 -7.95 11.59 5.13
CA HIS A 40 -6.68 12.09 5.66
C HIS A 40 -6.11 11.21 6.78
N LEU A 41 -6.96 10.70 7.66
CA LEU A 41 -6.56 9.74 8.70
C LEU A 41 -6.03 8.45 8.07
N ALA A 42 -6.67 7.97 7.00
CA ALA A 42 -6.25 6.76 6.27
C ALA A 42 -4.84 6.95 5.72
N ASP A 43 -4.61 8.08 5.05
CA ASP A 43 -3.32 8.47 4.49
C ASP A 43 -2.25 8.61 5.58
N TYR A 44 -2.57 9.33 6.65
CA TYR A 44 -1.62 9.62 7.72
C TYR A 44 -1.16 8.36 8.48
N PHE A 45 -2.09 7.43 8.71
CA PHE A 45 -1.80 6.16 9.36
C PHE A 45 -1.37 5.06 8.38
N ASN A 46 -1.41 5.33 7.07
CA ASN A 46 -1.14 4.39 5.98
C ASN A 46 -1.94 3.09 6.14
N VAL A 47 -3.25 3.25 6.26
CA VAL A 47 -4.24 2.18 6.40
C VAL A 47 -5.43 2.46 5.49
N SER A 48 -6.20 1.43 5.19
CA SER A 48 -7.47 1.55 4.48
C SER A 48 -8.55 2.27 5.31
N VAL A 49 -9.50 2.88 4.60
CA VAL A 49 -10.71 3.44 5.21
C VAL A 49 -11.54 2.34 5.87
N ASP A 50 -11.59 1.14 5.28
CA ASP A 50 -12.32 0.01 5.86
C ASP A 50 -11.75 -0.42 7.22
N TYR A 51 -10.42 -0.36 7.39
CA TYR A 51 -9.79 -0.58 8.69
C TYR A 51 -10.11 0.53 9.69
N LEU A 52 -10.06 1.81 9.27
CA LEU A 52 -10.43 2.94 10.12
C LEU A 52 -11.87 2.86 10.63
N LEU A 53 -12.77 2.38 9.79
CA LEU A 53 -14.19 2.22 10.10
C LEU A 53 -14.52 0.89 10.79
N GLY A 54 -13.52 0.04 11.05
CA GLY A 54 -13.71 -1.26 11.70
C GLY A 54 -14.47 -2.29 10.87
N ARG A 55 -14.48 -2.15 9.54
CA ARG A 55 -15.09 -3.10 8.59
C ARG A 55 -14.13 -4.21 8.18
N SER A 56 -12.85 -4.05 8.51
CA SER A 56 -11.75 -4.99 8.26
C SER A 56 -10.78 -4.99 9.44
N ASP A 57 -10.28 -6.16 9.82
CA ASP A 57 -9.16 -6.30 10.76
C ASP A 57 -7.80 -6.19 10.05
N ASP A 58 -7.79 -6.33 8.71
CA ASP A 58 -6.61 -6.05 7.90
C ASP A 58 -6.47 -4.53 7.76
N PRO A 59 -5.36 -3.93 8.25
CA PRO A 59 -5.10 -2.51 8.03
C PRO A 59 -5.20 -2.11 6.56
N GLY A 60 -4.88 -3.02 5.62
CA GLY A 60 -4.91 -2.74 4.19
C GLY A 60 -3.84 -1.72 3.81
N ASN A 61 -2.99 -2.06 2.85
CA ASN A 61 -1.86 -1.23 2.43
C ASN A 61 -2.21 -0.29 1.28
N PHE A 62 -3.27 0.53 1.35
CA PHE A 62 -3.60 1.36 0.19
C PHE A 62 -4.33 2.66 0.54
N THR A 63 -3.56 3.73 0.67
CA THR A 63 -3.94 5.07 0.15
C THR A 63 -2.72 5.96 -0.19
N GLY A 64 -1.50 5.60 0.24
CA GLY A 64 -0.29 6.30 -0.20
C GLY A 64 -0.10 6.13 -1.70
N LYS A 65 -0.16 7.26 -2.43
CA LYS A 65 0.38 7.40 -3.79
C LYS A 65 1.65 6.53 -3.88
N TYR A 66 1.60 5.44 -4.65
CA TYR A 66 2.77 4.60 -4.85
C TYR A 66 3.91 5.53 -5.23
N ILE A 67 5.02 5.47 -4.51
CA ILE A 67 6.27 6.05 -5.02
C ILE A 67 6.54 5.27 -6.29
N THR A 68 6.26 5.90 -7.42
CA THR A 68 6.66 5.36 -8.69
C THR A 68 8.15 5.59 -8.85
N PRO A 69 8.86 4.80 -9.65
CA PRO A 69 10.24 5.10 -10.00
C PRO A 69 10.39 6.55 -10.53
N ASP A 70 9.34 7.11 -11.14
CA ASP A 70 9.30 8.49 -11.64
C ASP A 70 9.26 9.56 -10.53
N ASP A 71 8.79 9.23 -9.32
CA ASP A 71 8.78 10.14 -8.16
C ASP A 71 10.16 10.22 -7.47
N LEU A 72 11.14 9.40 -7.89
CA LEU A 72 12.48 9.33 -7.30
C LEU A 72 13.51 10.13 -8.10
N ASP A 73 14.34 10.89 -7.39
CA ASP A 73 15.51 11.58 -7.98
C ASP A 73 16.71 10.63 -8.07
N ILE A 74 16.62 9.69 -9.02
CA ILE A 74 17.61 8.65 -9.31
C ILE A 74 17.84 8.56 -10.83
N SER A 75 18.88 7.82 -11.26
CA SER A 75 19.19 7.66 -12.69
C SER A 75 18.08 6.94 -13.45
N ASP A 76 17.96 7.20 -14.76
CA ASP A 76 16.96 6.51 -15.61
C ASP A 76 17.18 4.99 -15.65
N GLU A 77 18.44 4.54 -15.51
CA GLU A 77 18.80 3.14 -15.41
C GLU A 77 18.24 2.50 -14.12
N ASP A 78 18.43 3.16 -12.97
CA ASP A 78 17.89 2.69 -11.69
C ASP A 78 16.36 2.70 -11.69
N LYS A 79 15.72 3.69 -12.35
CA LYS A 79 14.25 3.71 -12.52
C LYS A 79 13.76 2.52 -13.32
N ALA A 80 14.43 2.20 -14.43
CA ALA A 80 14.08 1.07 -15.28
C ALA A 80 14.24 -0.27 -14.54
N GLU A 81 15.29 -0.40 -13.73
CA GLU A 81 15.51 -1.58 -12.90
C GLU A 81 14.43 -1.71 -11.79
N LEU A 82 14.12 -0.61 -11.08
CA LEU A 82 13.05 -0.60 -10.08
C LEU A 82 11.68 -0.94 -10.67
N LYS A 83 11.37 -0.40 -11.85
CA LYS A 83 10.11 -0.71 -12.55
C LYS A 83 9.97 -2.21 -12.80
N LYS A 84 11.06 -2.88 -13.20
CA LYS A 84 11.08 -4.33 -13.41
C LYS A 84 10.85 -5.10 -12.11
N TYR A 85 11.46 -4.68 -10.99
CA TYR A 85 11.21 -5.31 -9.69
C TYR A 85 9.77 -5.12 -9.21
N MET A 86 9.18 -3.95 -9.45
CA MET A 86 7.78 -3.68 -9.12
C MET A 86 6.83 -4.55 -9.95
N GLU A 87 7.08 -4.71 -11.26
CA GLU A 87 6.30 -5.63 -12.11
C GLU A 87 6.34 -7.07 -11.59
N TYR A 88 7.50 -7.55 -11.12
CA TYR A 88 7.59 -8.86 -10.48
C TYR A 88 6.80 -8.95 -9.18
N ALA A 89 6.86 -7.92 -8.33
CA ALA A 89 6.10 -7.90 -7.08
C ALA A 89 4.59 -7.96 -7.32
N VAL A 90 4.08 -7.18 -8.28
CA VAL A 90 2.67 -7.21 -8.69
C VAL A 90 2.27 -8.59 -9.20
N ALA A 91 3.07 -9.19 -10.09
CA ALA A 91 2.80 -10.53 -10.60
C ALA A 91 2.78 -11.60 -9.49
N ILE A 92 3.62 -11.44 -8.46
CA ILE A 92 3.64 -12.33 -7.29
C ILE A 92 2.36 -12.15 -6.46
N ASP A 93 1.89 -10.93 -6.26
CA ASP A 93 0.66 -10.69 -5.51
C ASP A 93 -0.59 -11.18 -6.26
N GLU A 94 -0.62 -11.03 -7.59
CA GLU A 94 -1.65 -11.63 -8.43
C GLU A 94 -1.63 -13.17 -8.34
N ALA A 95 -0.44 -13.79 -8.34
CA ALA A 95 -0.31 -15.23 -8.17
C ALA A 95 -0.78 -15.70 -6.79
N LYS A 96 -0.48 -14.94 -5.72
CA LYS A 96 -1.00 -15.22 -4.37
C LYS A 96 -2.52 -15.10 -4.32
N ALA A 97 -3.09 -14.05 -4.92
CA ALA A 97 -4.53 -13.84 -4.99
C ALA A 97 -5.22 -14.98 -5.77
N ALA A 98 -4.56 -15.50 -6.81
CA ALA A 98 -4.99 -16.67 -7.56
C ALA A 98 -4.77 -18.01 -6.82
N LYS A 99 -4.29 -17.98 -5.56
CA LYS A 99 -3.97 -19.16 -4.72
C LYS A 99 -2.97 -20.13 -5.37
N MET A 100 -2.09 -19.60 -6.22
CA MET A 100 -1.05 -20.40 -6.85
C MET A 100 -0.03 -20.84 -5.80
N THR A 101 0.46 -22.08 -5.93
CA THR A 101 1.54 -22.58 -5.09
C THR A 101 2.89 -22.00 -5.55
N PRO A 102 3.91 -21.97 -4.68
CA PRO A 102 5.28 -21.61 -5.09
C PRO A 102 5.79 -22.44 -6.28
N GLU A 103 5.38 -23.71 -6.36
CA GLU A 103 5.68 -24.62 -7.46
C GLU A 103 5.02 -24.17 -8.77
N ASP A 104 3.76 -23.72 -8.74
CA ASP A 104 3.06 -23.19 -9.91
C ASP A 104 3.74 -21.92 -10.45
N VAL A 105 4.15 -21.02 -9.54
CA VAL A 105 4.88 -19.79 -9.91
C VAL A 105 6.25 -20.13 -10.52
N LYS A 106 6.98 -21.08 -9.92
CA LYS A 106 8.26 -21.55 -10.45
C LYS A 106 8.11 -22.15 -11.85
N TYR A 107 7.06 -22.96 -12.06
CA TYR A 107 6.76 -23.56 -13.35
C TYR A 107 6.49 -22.49 -14.42
N LEU A 108 5.68 -21.47 -14.11
CA LEU A 108 5.40 -20.37 -15.03
C LEU A 108 6.67 -19.60 -15.41
N ILE A 109 7.57 -19.37 -14.45
CA ILE A 109 8.87 -18.71 -14.71
C ILE A 109 9.73 -19.56 -15.65
N GLU A 110 9.83 -20.87 -15.42
CA GLU A 110 10.58 -21.78 -16.29
C GLU A 110 9.97 -21.87 -17.69
N PHE A 111 8.64 -21.92 -17.79
CA PHE A 111 7.91 -21.90 -19.05
C PHE A 111 8.18 -20.62 -19.85
N ALA A 112 8.08 -19.44 -19.23
CA ALA A 112 8.37 -18.16 -19.87
C ALA A 112 9.83 -18.04 -20.36
N LYS A 113 10.79 -18.55 -19.58
CA LYS A 113 12.21 -18.62 -19.99
C LYS A 113 12.42 -19.50 -21.22
N ASN A 114 11.71 -20.64 -21.29
CA ASN A 114 11.79 -21.57 -22.41
C ASN A 114 11.17 -21.02 -23.70
N ILE A 115 10.08 -20.25 -23.62
CA ILE A 115 9.52 -19.54 -24.78
C ILE A 115 10.56 -18.59 -25.39
N LYS A 116 11.16 -17.70 -24.58
CA LYS A 116 12.17 -16.74 -25.05
C LYS A 116 13.38 -17.43 -25.69
N LYS A 117 13.82 -18.56 -25.11
CA LYS A 117 14.93 -19.35 -25.65
C LYS A 117 14.61 -20.00 -27.00
N ASN A 118 13.37 -20.37 -27.24
CA ASN A 118 12.93 -20.98 -28.51
C ASN A 118 12.69 -19.94 -29.60
N GLU A 119 12.29 -18.71 -29.26
CA GLU A 119 12.20 -17.61 -30.23
C GLU A 119 13.58 -17.16 -30.72
N LEU A 120 14.60 -17.13 -29.84
CA LEU A 120 15.99 -16.83 -30.20
C LEU A 120 16.67 -17.90 -31.07
N LYS A 121 16.11 -19.12 -31.15
CA LYS A 121 16.63 -20.21 -32.00
C LYS A 121 16.03 -20.25 -33.40
N LYS A 122 15.05 -19.38 -33.69
CA LYS A 122 14.39 -19.27 -35.00
C LYS A 122 14.94 -18.11 -35.87
N LEU A 123 15.99 -17.43 -35.40
CA LEU A 123 16.81 -16.47 -36.14
C LEU A 123 18.15 -17.11 -36.49
#